data_AF-A0A1M6TP52-F1
#
_entry.id   AF-A0A1M6TP52-F1
#
_cell.length_a   1.000
_cell.length_b   1.000
_cell.length_c   1.000
_cell.angle_alpha   90.00
_cell.angle_beta   90.00
_cell.angle_gamma   90.00
#
_symmetry.space_group_name_H-M   'P 1'
#
loop_
_entity.id
_entity.type
_entity.pdbx_description
1 polymer ?
#
loop_
_entity_poly.entity_id
_entity_poly.type
_entity_poly.pdbx_seq_one_letter_code
_entity_poly.pdbx_strand_id
1 'polypeptide(L)'
;MRQYNRDINTVRNPDARRANRIEFPKSRDIPQRNNVRDIGRSKADVPGRNVDYSRPGWKKGIRDEVWNKAKDAHGRVRDPVTGKYMSKDKPWDMGHKPGHEFSKHQKSAMERGISREQFIKEYNNPDNLRPELPSSNRSHRGENKTGEYFGT
;
A
#
# COMPACT_ATOMS: atom_id res chain seq x y z
N MET A 1 66.76 10.53 14.58
CA MET A 1 66.99 10.39 13.11
C MET A 1 65.68 10.76 12.44
N ARG A 2 65.50 11.92 11.75
CA ARG A 2 66.01 12.27 10.41
C ARG A 2 65.76 11.12 9.42
N GLN A 3 65.09 11.24 8.27
CA GLN A 3 64.63 12.33 7.39
C GLN A 3 63.50 11.73 6.50
N TYR A 4 62.42 12.44 6.15
CA TYR A 4 62.28 13.41 5.05
C TYR A 4 62.69 12.88 3.66
N ASN A 5 61.77 13.01 2.70
CA ASN A 5 61.92 13.51 1.31
C ASN A 5 60.92 12.81 0.37
N ARG A 6 60.22 13.48 -0.56
CA ARG A 6 60.49 14.82 -1.11
C ARG A 6 59.22 15.43 -1.70
N ASP A 7 59.13 16.74 -1.47
CA ASP A 7 58.25 17.71 -2.09
C ASP A 7 58.45 17.80 -3.61
N ILE A 8 57.42 18.28 -4.31
CA ILE A 8 57.60 19.19 -5.44
C ILE A 8 56.79 20.45 -5.20
N ASN A 9 57.55 21.50 -4.95
CA ASN A 9 57.23 22.92 -4.88
C ASN A 9 56.45 23.42 -6.10
N THR A 10 55.61 24.45 -5.93
CA THR A 10 55.99 25.86 -6.19
C THR A 10 54.81 26.81 -5.90
N VAL A 11 54.94 27.64 -4.86
CA VAL A 11 55.20 29.10 -4.88
C VAL A 11 53.94 29.98 -5.11
N ARG A 12 53.63 30.76 -4.06
CA ARG A 12 52.68 31.88 -4.01
C ARG A 12 53.02 32.98 -5.02
N ASN A 13 51.99 33.65 -5.56
CA ASN A 13 52.03 35.10 -5.69
C ASN A 13 50.63 35.71 -5.41
N PRO A 14 50.52 36.77 -4.60
CA PRO A 14 49.26 37.31 -4.11
C PRO A 14 48.83 38.52 -4.92
N ASP A 15 47.63 38.51 -5.50
CA ASP A 15 46.97 39.76 -5.86
C ASP A 15 45.46 39.62 -5.73
N ALA A 16 44.99 40.13 -4.60
CA ALA A 16 43.61 40.46 -4.40
C ALA A 16 43.25 41.73 -5.17
N ARG A 17 41.95 41.83 -5.49
CA ARG A 17 41.18 43.04 -5.84
C ARG A 17 41.06 43.32 -7.34
N ARG A 18 39.92 42.92 -7.93
CA ARG A 18 38.88 43.88 -8.33
C ARG A 18 37.56 43.18 -8.70
N ALA A 19 36.49 43.85 -8.31
CA ALA A 19 35.10 43.42 -8.32
C ALA A 19 34.57 42.99 -9.69
N ASN A 20 33.69 41.99 -9.67
CA ASN A 20 32.49 42.00 -10.49
C ASN A 20 31.33 41.44 -9.66
N ARG A 21 30.63 42.38 -8.99
CA ARG A 21 29.35 42.18 -8.34
C ARG A 21 28.31 41.95 -9.43
N ILE A 22 27.82 40.71 -9.57
CA ILE A 22 26.64 40.45 -10.40
C ILE A 22 25.46 41.06 -9.66
N GLU A 23 25.00 42.22 -10.14
CA GLU A 23 23.75 42.83 -9.72
C GLU A 23 22.60 42.02 -10.32
N PHE A 24 21.85 41.33 -9.47
CA PHE A 24 20.57 40.74 -9.85
C PHE A 24 19.54 41.85 -10.06
N PRO A 25 18.79 41.86 -11.19
CA PRO A 25 17.85 42.92 -11.48
C PRO A 25 16.73 42.97 -10.44
N LYS A 26 16.42 44.18 -9.98
CA LYS A 26 15.26 44.45 -9.12
C LYS A 26 13.99 44.00 -9.83
N SER A 27 13.26 43.12 -9.14
CA SER A 27 11.96 42.57 -9.47
C SER A 27 11.03 43.60 -10.14
N ARG A 28 10.78 43.39 -11.43
CA ARG A 28 9.61 43.95 -12.12
C ARG A 28 8.41 43.10 -11.76
N ASP A 29 7.33 43.78 -11.41
CA ASP A 29 6.02 43.32 -10.99
C ASP A 29 5.62 41.93 -11.52
N ILE A 30 5.78 40.92 -10.65
CA ILE A 30 5.10 39.64 -10.84
C ILE A 30 3.65 39.90 -10.42
N PRO A 31 2.65 39.73 -11.31
CA PRO A 31 1.27 39.79 -10.88
C PRO A 31 1.07 38.70 -9.83
N GLN A 32 0.63 39.13 -8.63
CA GLN A 32 0.25 38.27 -7.51
C GLN A 32 -0.56 37.10 -8.10
N ARG A 33 0.03 35.91 -8.12
CA ARG A 33 -0.70 34.70 -8.52
C ARG A 33 -1.84 34.57 -7.52
N ASN A 34 -3.04 34.84 -8.01
CA ASN A 34 -4.29 34.63 -7.31
C ASN A 34 -4.21 33.29 -6.60
N ASN A 35 -4.41 33.31 -5.28
CA ASN A 35 -4.74 32.13 -4.49
C ASN A 35 -5.80 31.35 -5.26
N VAL A 36 -5.37 30.30 -5.96
CA VAL A 36 -6.28 29.24 -6.39
C VAL A 36 -6.73 28.68 -5.05
N ARG A 37 -7.89 29.14 -4.61
CA ARG A 37 -8.58 28.62 -3.45
C ARG A 37 -8.53 27.12 -3.63
N ASP A 38 -7.79 26.46 -2.75
CA ASP A 38 -7.97 25.04 -2.51
C ASP A 38 -9.46 24.93 -2.25
N ILE A 39 -10.20 24.49 -3.28
CA ILE A 39 -11.65 24.33 -3.21
C ILE A 39 -11.78 23.14 -2.29
N GLY A 40 -11.76 23.43 -0.98
CA GLY A 40 -11.85 22.44 0.05
C GLY A 40 -13.10 21.65 -0.28
N ARG A 41 -12.90 20.43 -0.79
CA ARG A 41 -13.96 19.46 -0.95
C ARG A 41 -14.56 19.41 0.43
N SER A 42 -15.75 19.98 0.57
CA SER A 42 -16.44 20.07 1.84
C SER A 42 -16.43 18.66 2.40
N LYS A 43 -16.26 18.48 3.72
CA LYS A 43 -16.31 17.12 4.27
C LYS A 43 -17.54 16.44 3.67
N ALA A 44 -18.71 17.07 3.57
CA ALA A 44 -19.92 16.53 2.94
C ALA A 44 -19.77 15.75 1.60
N ASP A 45 -18.80 16.05 0.74
CA ASP A 45 -18.66 15.44 -0.61
C ASP A 45 -17.68 14.25 -0.69
N VAL A 46 -17.26 13.66 0.43
CA VAL A 46 -16.45 12.42 0.40
C VAL A 46 -17.37 11.25 0.04
N PRO A 47 -17.15 10.55 -1.09
CA PRO A 47 -17.90 9.35 -1.45
C PRO A 47 -17.91 8.34 -0.29
N GLY A 48 -19.04 7.67 -0.02
CA GLY A 48 -19.11 6.60 0.99
C GLY A 48 -19.19 7.02 2.46
N ARG A 49 -19.14 8.31 2.80
CA ARG A 49 -19.24 8.84 4.19
C ARG A 49 -20.37 8.22 5.04
N ASN A 50 -21.52 7.94 4.43
CA ASN A 50 -22.73 7.43 5.12
C ASN A 50 -22.94 5.92 4.92
N VAL A 51 -21.97 5.21 4.32
CA VAL A 51 -22.06 3.77 4.08
C VAL A 51 -21.38 3.03 5.24
N ASP A 52 -22.03 1.98 5.74
CA ASP A 52 -21.43 1.09 6.73
C ASP A 52 -20.37 0.20 6.06
N TYR A 53 -19.09 0.37 6.41
CA TYR A 53 -18.00 -0.50 5.98
C TYR A 53 -17.50 -1.42 7.11
N SER A 54 -18.35 -1.71 8.10
CA SER A 54 -18.09 -2.74 9.11
C SER A 54 -17.87 -4.10 8.46
N ARG A 55 -17.02 -4.94 9.08
CA ARG A 55 -16.68 -6.27 8.55
C ARG A 55 -17.94 -7.12 8.36
N PRO A 56 -18.26 -7.54 7.12
CA PRO A 56 -19.42 -8.39 6.88
C PRO A 56 -19.21 -9.81 7.41
N GLY A 57 -20.33 -10.52 7.60
CA GLY A 57 -20.30 -11.97 7.76
C GLY A 57 -20.00 -12.68 6.43
N TRP A 58 -19.65 -13.95 6.54
CA TRP A 58 -19.45 -14.81 5.37
C TRP A 58 -20.77 -15.26 4.76
N LYS A 59 -20.86 -15.25 3.43
CA LYS A 59 -21.99 -15.82 2.70
C LYS A 59 -22.07 -17.33 2.92
N LYS A 60 -23.28 -17.87 3.04
CA LYS A 60 -23.50 -19.33 3.14
C LYS A 60 -22.85 -20.05 1.96
N GLY A 61 -22.09 -21.12 2.24
CA GLY A 61 -21.44 -21.97 1.22
C GLY A 61 -20.07 -21.48 0.71
N ILE A 62 -19.70 -20.22 0.97
CA ILE A 62 -18.43 -19.67 0.46
C ILE A 62 -17.20 -20.42 0.96
N ARG A 63 -17.27 -20.94 2.19
CA ARG A 63 -16.18 -21.71 2.81
C ARG A 63 -15.86 -22.97 2.01
N ASP A 64 -16.88 -23.65 1.51
CA ASP A 64 -16.72 -24.84 0.67
C ASP A 64 -16.21 -24.49 -0.73
N GLU A 65 -16.72 -23.40 -1.29
CA GLU A 65 -16.28 -22.90 -2.60
C GLU A 65 -14.79 -22.55 -2.58
N VAL A 66 -14.35 -21.76 -1.60
CA VAL A 66 -12.95 -21.36 -1.44
C VAL A 66 -12.05 -22.57 -1.24
N TRP A 67 -12.48 -23.55 -0.43
CA TRP A 67 -11.74 -24.79 -0.25
C TRP A 67 -11.58 -25.56 -1.57
N ASN A 68 -12.67 -25.71 -2.33
CA ASN A 68 -12.65 -26.45 -3.59
C ASN A 68 -11.81 -25.75 -4.66
N LYS A 69 -11.86 -24.41 -4.75
CA LYS A 69 -11.02 -23.61 -5.66
C LYS A 69 -9.53 -23.68 -5.32
N ALA A 70 -9.17 -23.95 -4.07
CA ALA A 70 -7.78 -24.02 -3.63
C ALA A 70 -7.11 -25.38 -3.87
N LYS A 71 -7.83 -26.37 -4.41
CA LYS A 71 -7.28 -27.70 -4.69
C LYS A 71 -6.26 -27.65 -5.82
N ASP A 72 -5.13 -28.33 -5.61
CA ASP A 72 -4.13 -28.59 -6.65
C ASP A 72 -4.63 -29.66 -7.64
N ALA A 73 -3.81 -29.98 -8.65
CA ALA A 73 -4.10 -31.01 -9.66
C ALA A 73 -4.35 -32.42 -9.07
N HIS A 74 -4.01 -32.64 -7.79
CA HIS A 74 -4.22 -33.88 -7.06
C HIS A 74 -5.33 -33.76 -6.00
N GLY A 75 -6.11 -32.68 -6.02
CA GLY A 75 -7.22 -32.46 -5.09
C GLY A 75 -6.80 -32.03 -3.67
N ARG A 76 -5.53 -31.63 -3.47
CA ARG A 76 -4.99 -31.29 -2.14
C ARG A 76 -4.93 -29.78 -1.95
N VAL A 77 -5.13 -29.33 -0.72
CA VAL A 77 -5.03 -27.92 -0.34
C VAL A 77 -3.79 -27.70 0.50
N ARG A 78 -3.07 -26.61 0.25
CA ARG A 78 -1.87 -26.22 0.99
C ARG A 78 -2.03 -24.83 1.59
N ASP A 79 -1.46 -24.64 2.77
CA ASP A 79 -1.30 -23.32 3.37
C ASP A 79 -0.30 -22.50 2.53
N PRO A 80 -0.67 -21.31 2.06
CA PRO A 80 0.17 -20.52 1.15
C PRO A 80 1.44 -19.98 1.81
N VAL A 81 1.45 -19.86 3.15
CA VAL A 81 2.57 -19.28 3.90
C VAL A 81 3.60 -20.34 4.31
N THR A 82 3.14 -21.52 4.72
CA THR A 82 4.01 -22.60 5.21
C THR A 82 4.21 -23.73 4.21
N GLY A 83 3.38 -23.81 3.16
CA GLY A 83 3.39 -24.88 2.17
C GLY A 83 2.83 -26.22 2.67
N LYS A 84 2.39 -26.29 3.93
CA LYS A 84 1.87 -27.51 4.56
C LYS A 84 0.52 -27.90 3.98
N TYR A 85 0.32 -29.20 3.77
CA TYR A 85 -0.99 -29.73 3.42
C TYR A 85 -2.01 -29.51 4.54
N MET A 86 -3.23 -29.20 4.15
CA MET A 86 -4.34 -28.93 5.03
C MET A 86 -5.44 -29.97 4.83
N SER A 87 -6.24 -30.20 5.88
CA SER A 87 -7.47 -30.98 5.82
C SER A 87 -8.66 -30.06 6.06
N LYS A 88 -9.76 -30.31 5.33
CA LYS A 88 -10.99 -29.52 5.43
C LYS A 88 -11.63 -29.62 6.81
N ASP A 89 -11.46 -30.77 7.45
CA ASP A 89 -12.04 -31.13 8.75
C ASP A 89 -11.16 -30.69 9.94
N LYS A 90 -9.97 -30.15 9.66
CA LYS A 90 -9.11 -29.55 10.69
C LYS A 90 -9.33 -28.03 10.76
N PRO A 91 -8.95 -27.37 11.85
CA PRO A 91 -9.08 -25.92 11.95
C PRO A 91 -8.30 -25.19 10.84
N TRP A 92 -9.00 -24.32 10.12
CA TRP A 92 -8.43 -23.41 9.13
C TRP A 92 -9.25 -22.12 9.06
N ASP A 93 -8.58 -21.02 8.77
CA ASP A 93 -9.20 -19.71 8.62
C ASP A 93 -9.36 -19.39 7.13
N MET A 94 -10.47 -18.74 6.77
CA MET A 94 -10.66 -18.23 5.42
C MET A 94 -10.07 -16.82 5.35
N GLY A 95 -8.86 -16.73 4.83
CA GLY A 95 -8.10 -15.49 4.68
C GLY A 95 -8.37 -14.83 3.33
N HIS A 96 -8.05 -13.54 3.25
CA HIS A 96 -7.98 -12.82 1.98
C HIS A 96 -6.62 -13.08 1.31
N LYS A 97 -6.61 -13.17 -0.02
CA LYS A 97 -5.38 -13.21 -0.81
C LYS A 97 -4.56 -11.94 -0.60
N PRO A 98 -3.23 -11.97 -0.83
CA PRO A 98 -2.39 -10.79 -0.67
C PRO A 98 -2.89 -9.66 -1.59
N GLY A 99 -3.09 -8.47 -1.05
CA GLY A 99 -3.68 -7.31 -1.76
C GLY A 99 -5.20 -7.21 -1.67
N HIS A 100 -5.89 -8.22 -1.15
CA HIS A 100 -7.33 -8.21 -0.93
C HIS A 100 -7.72 -8.16 0.55
N GLU A 101 -6.77 -7.84 1.43
CA GLU A 101 -6.97 -7.80 2.86
C GLU A 101 -8.12 -6.85 3.24
N PHE A 102 -8.87 -7.22 4.28
CA PHE A 102 -10.05 -6.47 4.70
C PHE A 102 -9.77 -4.98 4.95
N SER A 103 -8.65 -4.63 5.59
CA SER A 103 -8.30 -3.23 5.88
C SER A 103 -8.10 -2.42 4.61
N LYS A 104 -7.50 -3.01 3.57
CA LYS A 104 -7.27 -2.36 2.28
C LYS A 104 -8.55 -2.24 1.49
N HIS A 105 -9.37 -3.30 1.50
CA HIS A 105 -10.69 -3.26 0.89
C HIS A 105 -11.57 -2.19 1.55
N GLN A 106 -11.60 -2.12 2.89
CA GLN A 106 -12.36 -1.13 3.65
C GLN A 106 -11.93 0.30 3.29
N LYS A 107 -10.62 0.57 3.28
CA LYS A 107 -10.08 1.87 2.87
C LYS A 107 -10.46 2.22 1.43
N SER A 108 -10.23 1.29 0.50
CA SER A 108 -10.58 1.46 -0.92
C SER A 108 -12.08 1.70 -1.12
N ALA A 109 -12.94 0.99 -0.38
CA ALA A 109 -14.38 1.11 -0.46
C ALA A 109 -14.84 2.51 0.01
N MET A 110 -14.26 3.02 1.10
CA MET A 110 -14.49 4.39 1.56
C MET A 110 -14.03 5.42 0.52
N GLU A 111 -12.86 5.25 -0.08
CA GLU A 111 -12.33 6.18 -1.08
C GLU A 111 -13.15 6.17 -2.39
N ARG A 112 -13.59 4.98 -2.83
CA ARG A 112 -14.44 4.80 -4.02
C ARG A 112 -15.91 5.15 -3.78
N GLY A 113 -16.35 5.15 -2.52
CA GLY A 113 -17.74 5.37 -2.13
C GLY A 113 -18.72 4.32 -2.65
N ILE A 114 -18.34 3.05 -2.64
CA ILE A 114 -19.19 1.95 -3.12
C ILE A 114 -20.38 1.71 -2.18
N SER A 115 -21.46 1.11 -2.69
CA SER A 115 -22.61 0.74 -1.85
C SER A 115 -22.25 -0.35 -0.84
N ARG A 116 -23.05 -0.47 0.24
CA ARG A 116 -22.91 -1.58 1.20
C ARG A 116 -23.00 -2.95 0.51
N GLU A 117 -23.91 -3.09 -0.45
CA GLU A 117 -24.10 -4.34 -1.20
C GLU A 117 -22.87 -4.70 -2.02
N GLN A 118 -22.30 -3.73 -2.75
CA GLN A 118 -21.07 -3.92 -3.51
C GLN A 118 -19.90 -4.26 -2.56
N PHE A 119 -19.80 -3.60 -1.41
CA PHE A 119 -18.79 -3.92 -0.40
C PHE A 119 -18.93 -5.37 0.12
N ILE A 120 -20.15 -5.82 0.43
CA ILE A 120 -20.38 -7.21 0.86
C ILE A 120 -20.02 -8.20 -0.25
N LYS A 121 -20.35 -7.87 -1.51
CA LYS A 121 -20.03 -8.68 -2.70
C LYS A 121 -18.52 -8.81 -2.91
N GLU A 122 -17.79 -7.70 -2.88
CA GLU A 122 -16.32 -7.68 -3.02
C GLU A 122 -15.64 -8.42 -1.85
N TYR A 123 -16.13 -8.24 -0.62
CA TYR A 123 -15.60 -8.92 0.58
C TYR A 123 -15.77 -10.44 0.51
N ASN A 124 -16.90 -10.91 -0.02
CA ASN A 124 -17.25 -12.31 -0.20
C ASN A 124 -16.90 -12.84 -1.61
N ASN A 125 -16.00 -12.19 -2.36
CA ASN A 125 -15.56 -12.74 -3.63
C ASN A 125 -14.64 -13.95 -3.38
N PRO A 126 -15.04 -15.19 -3.72
CA PRO A 126 -14.25 -16.40 -3.50
C PRO A 126 -12.89 -16.38 -4.21
N ASP A 127 -12.77 -15.63 -5.30
CA ASP A 127 -11.51 -15.51 -6.05
C ASP A 127 -10.49 -14.64 -5.31
N ASN A 128 -10.93 -13.84 -4.34
CA ASN A 128 -10.09 -13.02 -3.48
C ASN A 128 -9.79 -13.69 -2.13
N LEU A 129 -10.29 -14.91 -1.91
CA LEU A 129 -10.15 -15.66 -0.67
C LEU A 129 -9.27 -16.88 -0.84
N ARG A 130 -8.73 -17.38 0.26
CA ARG A 130 -7.95 -18.62 0.30
C ARG A 130 -8.02 -19.29 1.68
N PRO A 131 -7.90 -20.63 1.75
CA PRO A 131 -7.72 -21.32 3.02
C PRO A 131 -6.31 -21.07 3.56
N GLU A 132 -6.22 -20.81 4.86
CA GLU A 132 -4.96 -20.64 5.57
C GLU A 132 -4.99 -21.37 6.91
N LEU A 133 -3.81 -21.81 7.38
CA LEU A 133 -3.69 -22.26 8.75
C LEU A 133 -3.94 -21.09 9.71
N PRO A 134 -4.57 -21.31 10.89
CA PRO A 134 -4.85 -20.24 11.84
C PRO A 134 -3.59 -19.44 12.23
N SER A 135 -2.45 -20.11 12.38
CA SER A 135 -1.16 -19.46 12.65
C SER A 135 -0.71 -18.55 11.52
N SER A 136 -0.95 -18.94 10.27
CA SER A 136 -0.53 -18.18 9.08
C SER A 136 -1.37 -16.92 8.93
N ASN A 137 -2.70 -17.09 8.94
CA ASN A 137 -3.66 -16.01 8.78
C ASN A 137 -3.52 -14.95 9.89
N ARG A 138 -3.54 -15.37 11.17
CA ARG A 138 -3.53 -14.44 12.31
C ARG A 138 -2.20 -13.74 12.53
N SER A 139 -1.12 -14.25 11.92
CA SER A 139 0.20 -13.61 11.97
C SER A 139 0.39 -12.51 10.92
N HIS A 140 -0.55 -12.37 9.97
CA HIS A 140 -0.44 -11.41 8.85
C HIS A 140 0.82 -11.61 7.97
N ARG A 141 1.48 -12.77 8.08
CA ARG A 141 2.72 -13.07 7.33
C ARG A 141 2.48 -13.18 5.83
N GLY A 142 1.31 -13.66 5.44
CA GLY A 142 0.91 -13.83 4.04
C GLY A 142 0.30 -12.58 3.40
N GLU A 143 0.25 -11.44 4.09
CA GLU A 143 -0.32 -10.19 3.58
C GLU A 143 0.66 -9.41 2.71
N ASN A 144 0.13 -8.73 1.70
CA ASN A 144 0.88 -7.77 0.90
C ASN A 144 1.24 -6.54 1.77
N LYS A 145 2.49 -6.07 1.66
CA LYS A 145 3.03 -4.95 2.45
C LYS A 145 2.69 -3.58 1.89
N THR A 146 2.20 -3.48 0.66
CA THR A 146 1.66 -2.23 0.12
C THR A 146 0.31 -1.91 0.75
N GLY A 147 -0.03 -0.63 0.83
CA GLY A 147 -1.35 -0.18 1.28
C GLY A 147 -2.45 -0.27 0.21
N GLU A 148 -2.16 -0.90 -0.93
CA GLU A 148 -3.01 -0.91 -2.12
C GLU A 148 -3.98 -2.09 -2.11
N TYR A 149 -5.23 -1.82 -2.49
CA TYR A 149 -6.25 -2.85 -2.71
C TYR A 149 -6.24 -3.30 -4.17
N PHE A 150 -6.24 -4.61 -4.40
CA PHE A 150 -6.16 -5.20 -5.74
C PHE A 150 -7.51 -5.68 -6.29
N GLY A 151 -8.62 -5.45 -5.57
CA GLY A 151 -9.96 -5.80 -6.04
C GLY A 151 -10.68 -4.63 -6.72
N THR A 152 -11.76 -4.97 -7.44
CA THR A 152 -12.61 -4.04 -8.22
C THR A 152 -14.01 -4.60 -8.38
#